data_AF-A0A523UEN7-F1
#
_entry.id   AF-A0A523UEN7-F1
#
_cell.length_a   1.000
_cell.length_b   1.000
_cell.length_c   1.000
_cell.angle_alpha   90.00
_cell.angle_beta   90.00
_cell.angle_gamma   90.00
#
_symmetry.space_group_name_H-M   'P 1'
#
loop_
_entity.id
_entity.type
_entity.pdbx_description
1 polymer ?
#
loop_
_entity_poly.entity_id
_entity_poly.type
_entity_poly.pdbx_seq_one_letter_code
_entity_poly.pdbx_strand_id
1 'polypeptide(L)' 'AVCCTAPLIYTNRELAVDIQKKNFEDAIACGADAIITSCPICYGVFRRPSSQFNLPNIFITDLCRIALGEKPWPEGSR' A
#
# COMPACT_ATOMS: atom_id res chain seq x y z
N ALA A 1 8.74 -6.32 -3.98
CA ALA A 1 8.58 -5.21 -3.00
C ALA A 1 9.88 -4.44 -2.75
N VAL A 2 9.83 -3.10 -2.87
CA VAL A 2 10.90 -2.11 -2.65
C VAL A 2 10.45 -1.02 -1.65
N CYS A 3 11.35 -0.12 -1.22
CA CYS A 3 11.08 0.96 -0.27
C CYS A 3 9.88 1.86 -0.67
N CYS A 4 9.14 2.41 0.30
CA CYS A 4 8.05 3.37 0.08
C CYS A 4 8.51 4.80 -0.26
N THR A 5 9.82 5.06 -0.17
CA THR A 5 10.48 6.32 -0.57
C THR A 5 9.98 7.59 0.13
N ALA A 6 9.39 7.49 1.32
CA ALA A 6 8.84 8.65 2.03
C ALA A 6 9.81 9.84 2.18
N PRO A 7 11.09 9.66 2.56
CA PRO A 7 12.03 10.78 2.62
C PRO A 7 12.35 11.38 1.24
N LEU A 8 12.35 10.55 0.19
CA LEU A 8 12.65 10.95 -1.18
C LEU A 8 11.56 11.83 -1.79
N ILE A 9 10.32 11.76 -1.28
CA ILE A 9 9.21 12.61 -1.74
C ILE A 9 9.57 14.11 -1.65
N TYR A 10 10.41 14.50 -0.68
CA TYR A 10 10.80 15.89 -0.45
C TYR A 10 11.98 16.37 -1.29
N THR A 11 12.78 15.45 -1.82
CA THR A 11 14.01 15.78 -2.57
C THR A 11 13.92 15.42 -4.05
N ASN A 12 13.19 14.36 -4.39
CA ASN A 12 12.93 13.92 -5.75
C ASN A 12 11.60 13.17 -5.83
N ARG A 13 10.51 13.94 -5.92
CA ARG A 13 9.14 13.41 -5.92
C ARG A 13 8.85 12.47 -7.09
N GLU A 14 9.35 12.79 -8.29
CA GLU A 14 9.11 11.98 -9.49
C GLU A 14 9.70 10.57 -9.31
N LEU A 15 10.97 10.50 -8.91
CA LEU A 15 11.62 9.21 -8.61
C LEU A 15 10.92 8.47 -7.46
N ALA A 16 10.46 9.18 -6.43
CA ALA A 16 9.73 8.57 -5.33
C ALA A 16 8.44 7.89 -5.83
N VAL A 17 7.64 8.58 -6.66
CA VAL A 17 6.40 8.06 -7.24
C VAL A 17 6.68 6.88 -8.18
N ASP A 18 7.72 6.96 -9.01
CA ASP A 18 8.10 5.87 -9.92
C ASP A 18 8.48 4.59 -9.16
N ILE A 19 9.22 4.73 -8.05
CA ILE A 19 9.57 3.58 -7.21
C ILE A 19 8.33 3.04 -6.48
N GLN A 20 7.44 3.90 -5.98
CA GLN A 20 6.19 3.48 -5.33
C GLN A 20 5.30 2.72 -6.31
N LYS A 21 5.19 3.17 -7.57
CA LYS A 21 4.44 2.52 -8.64
C LYS A 21 4.87 1.08 -8.87
N LYS A 22 6.18 0.82 -8.88
CA LYS A 22 6.73 -0.54 -9.05
C LYS A 22 6.23 -1.53 -8.00
N ASN A 23 5.99 -1.10 -6.76
CA ASN A 23 5.42 -1.98 -5.73
C ASN A 23 4.01 -2.46 -6.07
N PHE A 24 3.19 -1.57 -6.61
CA PHE A 24 1.81 -1.89 -6.98
C PHE A 24 1.75 -2.72 -8.27
N GLU A 25 2.56 -2.37 -9.25
CA GLU A 25 2.66 -3.16 -10.50
C GLU A 25 3.14 -4.59 -10.23
N ASP A 26 4.15 -4.77 -9.38
CA ASP A 26 4.67 -6.07 -8.95
C ASP A 26 3.59 -6.89 -8.21
N ALA A 27 2.89 -6.27 -7.25
CA ALA A 27 1.82 -6.92 -6.51
C ALA A 27 0.65 -7.36 -7.41
N ILE A 28 0.23 -6.50 -8.34
CA ILE A 28 -0.84 -6.81 -9.31
C ILE A 28 -0.39 -7.93 -10.25
N ALA A 29 0.83 -7.88 -10.77
CA ALA A 29 1.36 -8.91 -11.67
C ALA A 29 1.42 -10.29 -10.99
N CYS A 30 1.60 -10.33 -9.67
CA CYS A 30 1.56 -11.55 -8.87
C CYS A 30 0.13 -12.01 -8.48
N GLY A 31 -0.91 -11.25 -8.83
CA GLY A 31 -2.30 -11.57 -8.47
C GLY A 31 -2.64 -11.30 -7.00
N ALA A 32 -1.97 -10.35 -6.35
CA ALA A 32 -2.26 -10.02 -4.96
C ALA A 32 -3.61 -9.30 -4.79
N ASP A 33 -4.34 -9.64 -3.72
CA ASP A 33 -5.62 -8.99 -3.37
C ASP A 33 -5.45 -7.68 -2.59
N ALA A 34 -4.28 -7.47 -1.95
CA ALA A 34 -3.98 -6.30 -1.14
C ALA A 34 -2.47 -6.12 -0.93
N ILE A 35 -2.06 -4.89 -0.58
CA ILE A 35 -0.75 -4.59 0.01
C ILE A 35 -0.90 -4.50 1.53
N ILE A 36 -0.07 -5.25 2.25
CA ILE A 36 0.00 -5.18 3.71
C ILE A 36 1.20 -4.33 4.12
N THR A 37 0.99 -3.34 5.00
CA THR A 37 2.07 -2.50 5.55
C THR A 37 2.16 -2.62 7.06
N SER A 38 3.38 -2.66 7.60
CA SER A 38 3.64 -2.66 9.05
C SER A 38 4.21 -1.35 9.57
N CYS A 39 4.53 -0.40 8.68
CA CYS A 39 5.05 0.91 9.02
C CYS A 39 3.98 1.99 8.75
N PRO A 40 3.65 2.86 9.72
CA PRO A 40 2.61 3.88 9.55
C PRO A 40 2.97 4.88 8.44
N ILE A 41 4.26 5.12 8.20
CA ILE A 41 4.73 5.97 7.10
C ILE A 41 4.45 5.31 5.75
N CYS A 42 4.74 4.02 5.59
CA CYS A 42 4.40 3.28 4.37
C CYS A 42 2.89 3.29 4.12
N TYR A 43 2.09 3.03 5.17
CA TYR A 43 0.64 3.06 5.09
C TYR A 43 0.12 4.41 4.57
N GLY A 44 0.64 5.52 5.10
CA GLY A 44 0.29 6.87 4.66
C GLY A 44 0.70 7.17 3.21
N VAL A 45 1.94 6.86 2.83
CA VAL A 45 2.46 7.12 1.47
C VAL A 45 1.72 6.29 0.42
N PHE A 46 1.38 5.04 0.73
CA PHE A 46 0.69 4.14 -0.19
C PHE A 46 -0.81 4.37 -0.29
N ARG A 47 -1.39 5.31 0.47
CA ARG A 47 -2.83 5.60 0.40
C ARG A 47 -3.26 6.08 -0.99
N ARG A 48 -2.52 6.99 -1.61
CA ARG A 48 -2.83 7.50 -2.96
C ARG A 48 -2.59 6.45 -4.05
N PRO A 49 -1.42 5.77 -4.10
CA PRO A 49 -1.21 4.66 -5.03
C PRO A 49 -2.25 3.54 -4.89
N SER A 50 -2.61 3.14 -3.67
CA SER A 50 -3.67 2.15 -3.41
C SER A 50 -4.98 2.48 -4.12
N SER A 51 -5.41 3.75 -4.02
CA SER A 51 -6.59 4.25 -4.73
C SER A 51 -6.43 4.25 -6.26
N GLN A 52 -5.25 4.60 -6.77
CA GLN A 52 -4.98 4.64 -8.21
C GLN A 52 -4.92 3.26 -8.86
N PHE A 53 -4.39 2.27 -8.13
CA PHE A 53 -4.20 0.90 -8.60
C PHE A 53 -5.36 -0.03 -8.23
N ASN A 54 -6.37 0.49 -7.51
CA ASN A 54 -7.49 -0.29 -6.97
C ASN A 54 -7.01 -1.54 -6.20
N LEU A 55 -5.90 -1.41 -5.47
CA LEU A 55 -5.31 -2.48 -4.68
C LEU A 55 -5.30 -2.05 -3.20
N PRO A 56 -6.17 -2.61 -2.36
CA PRO A 56 -6.32 -2.22 -0.96
C PRO A 56 -4.98 -2.19 -0.21
N ASN A 57 -4.73 -1.11 0.51
CA ASN A 57 -3.61 -1.00 1.44
C ASN A 57 -4.14 -1.21 2.86
N ILE A 58 -3.70 -2.29 3.51
CA ILE A 58 -4.17 -2.70 4.83
C ILE A 58 -2.99 -2.62 5.80
N PHE A 59 -3.19 -1.95 6.93
CA PHE A 59 -2.19 -1.96 7.99
C PHE A 59 -2.19 -3.32 8.71
N ILE A 60 -1.02 -3.81 9.12
CA ILE A 60 -0.86 -5.19 9.64
C ILE A 60 -1.79 -5.51 10.81
N THR A 61 -2.07 -4.57 11.70
CA THR A 61 -3.01 -4.79 12.80
C THR A 61 -4.45 -4.90 12.32
N ASP A 62 -4.83 -4.16 11.28
CA ASP A 62 -6.16 -4.30 10.66
C ASP A 62 -6.31 -5.65 9.94
N LEU A 63 -5.24 -6.21 9.37
CA LEU A 63 -5.26 -7.57 8.84
C LEU A 63 -5.57 -8.59 9.95
N CYS A 64 -4.94 -8.46 11.12
CA CYS A 64 -5.25 -9.32 12.27
C CYS A 64 -6.72 -9.17 12.70
N ARG A 65 -7.22 -7.94 12.76
CA ARG A 65 -8.62 -7.66 13.13
C ARG A 65 -9.61 -8.25 12.12
N ILE A 66 -9.25 -8.25 10.83
CA ILE A 66 -10.04 -8.94 9.78
C ILE A 66 -10.05 -10.46 10.04
N ALA A 67 -8.90 -11.06 10.32
CA ALA A 67 -8.80 -12.49 10.61
C ALA A 67 -9.58 -12.90 11.87
N LEU A 68 -9.69 -12.00 12.86
CA LEU A 68 -10.47 -12.20 14.09
C LEU A 68 -11.98 -11.92 13.91
N GLY A 69 -12.41 -11.44 12.74
CA GLY A 69 -13.81 -11.07 12.48
C GLY A 69 -14.25 -9.73 13.11
N GLU A 70 -13.31 -8.93 13.60
CA GLU A 70 -13.59 -7.61 14.19
C GLU A 70 -13.78 -6.52 13.13
N LYS A 71 -13.28 -6.75 11.91
CA LYS A 71 -13.32 -5.81 10.79
C LYS A 71 -13.61 -6.56 9.47
N PRO A 72 -14.44 -6.02 8.56
CA PRO A 72 -14.63 -6.64 7.25
C PRO A 72 -13.40 -6.42 6.34
N TRP A 73 -13.25 -7.28 5.33
CA TRP A 73 -12.31 -7.04 4.23
C TRP A 73 -12.69 -5.73 3.51
N PRO A 74 -11.72 -4.88 3.11
CA PRO A 74 -12.03 -3.62 2.44
C PRO A 74 -12.71 -3.86 1.08
N GLU A 75 -13.92 -3.32 0.92
CA GLU A 75 -14.61 -3.25 -0.38
C GLU A 75 -13.95 -2.17 -1.26
N GLY A 76 -12.77 -2.47 -1.80
CA GLY A 76 -12.00 -1.55 -2.63
C GLY A 76 -11.35 -0.39 -1.86
N SER A 77 -10.38 0.26 -2.50
CA SER A 77 -9.56 1.32 -1.90
C SER A 77 -10.33 2.64 -1.74
N ARG A 78 -10.61 3.09 -0.50
CA ARG A 78 -11.01 4.48 -0.16
C ARG A 78 -9.85 5.30 0.39
#